data_AF-A0A6G8ZZA0-F1
#
_entry.id   AF-A0A6G8ZZA0-F1
#
_cell.length_a   1.000
_cell.length_b   1.000
_cell.length_c   1.000
_cell.angle_alpha   90.00
_cell.angle_beta   90.00
_cell.angle_gamma   90.00
#
_symmetry.space_group_name_H-M   'P 1'
#
loop_
_entity.id
_entity.type
_entity.pdbx_description
1 polymer ?
#
loop_
_entity_poly.entity_id
_entity_poly.type
_entity_poly.pdbx_seq_one_letter_code
_entity_poly.pdbx_strand_id
1 'polypeptide(L)'
;MHVFRTLLITTVLALGIESVIAAGASPADFESCRVINETQARLDCLKRLVSPAPSKPTAPSELDSPWPLVRTPRPGGAPSAIAVMRTPDTLRSDPDLAGLMIRCREKSGLEVVLALVRPFPPRSKKDVILTSGTAESTLKAETSDAGTGLVLPVDATMFTTGPWKESQELAVRVRDPEGDIQGVVPLAGAAQAIAVLSASCPPG
;
A
#
# COMPACT_ATOMS: atom_id res chain seq x y z
N MET A 1 29.96 43.58 63.00
CA MET A 1 30.06 42.13 62.71
C MET A 1 29.08 41.81 61.58
N HIS A 2 29.63 41.20 60.53
CA HIS A 2 29.09 40.73 59.22
C HIS A 2 27.57 40.80 58.98
N VAL A 3 27.04 41.58 58.03
CA VAL A 3 27.06 41.44 56.55
C VAL A 3 26.82 40.00 56.07
N PHE A 4 25.56 39.62 55.88
CA PHE A 4 25.19 38.38 55.20
C PHE A 4 24.99 38.67 53.70
N ARG A 5 25.92 38.13 52.91
CA ARG A 5 26.00 38.20 51.45
C ARG A 5 25.49 36.88 50.86
N THR A 6 24.60 36.98 49.86
CA THR A 6 24.56 36.21 48.60
C THR A 6 24.44 34.68 48.65
N LEU A 7 23.37 34.11 48.08
CA LEU A 7 23.42 33.40 46.77
C LEU A 7 22.01 32.98 46.30
N LEU A 8 21.59 33.51 45.15
CA LEU A 8 20.56 32.93 44.28
C LEU A 8 21.20 31.77 43.51
N ILE A 9 20.58 30.60 43.49
CA ILE A 9 20.93 29.51 42.56
C ILE A 9 19.75 29.35 41.60
N THR A 10 19.89 29.90 40.40
CA THR A 10 19.04 29.67 39.24
C THR A 10 19.53 28.42 38.50
N THR A 11 18.85 27.29 38.67
CA THR A 11 19.11 26.07 37.90
C THR A 11 18.39 26.17 36.56
N VAL A 12 19.14 26.38 35.48
CA VAL A 12 18.66 26.30 34.09
C VAL A 12 18.55 24.82 33.72
N LEU A 13 17.33 24.31 33.58
CA LEU A 13 17.09 22.97 33.03
C LEU A 13 17.10 23.07 31.50
N ALA A 14 18.23 22.74 30.87
CA ALA A 14 18.32 22.57 29.43
C ALA A 14 17.70 21.22 29.04
N LEU A 15 16.46 21.23 28.55
CA LEU A 15 15.86 20.09 27.85
C LEU A 15 16.50 20.00 26.46
N GLY A 16 17.47 19.11 26.32
CA GLY A 16 17.98 18.67 25.02
C GLY A 16 16.88 17.90 24.28
N ILE A 17 16.33 18.51 23.23
CA ILE A 17 15.44 17.84 22.28
C ILE A 17 16.36 17.23 21.22
N GLU A 18 16.72 15.96 21.36
CA GLU A 18 17.32 15.20 20.26
C GLU A 18 16.23 14.86 19.25
N SER A 19 16.17 15.65 18.18
CA SER A 19 15.33 15.36 17.01
C SER A 19 15.84 14.09 16.33
N VAL A 20 15.11 12.99 16.49
CA VAL A 20 15.34 11.76 15.72
C VAL A 20 14.85 11.99 14.30
N ILE A 21 15.77 12.30 13.39
CA ILE A 21 15.50 12.35 11.95
C ILE A 21 15.46 10.91 11.44
N ALA A 22 14.28 10.42 11.09
CA ALA A 22 14.14 9.19 10.31
C ALA A 22 14.66 9.48 8.88
N ALA A 23 15.93 9.13 8.64
CA ALA A 23 16.56 9.28 7.33
C ALA A 23 15.97 8.26 6.34
N GLY A 24 15.12 8.72 5.42
CA GLY A 24 14.93 8.02 4.16
C GLY A 24 16.24 8.09 3.38
N ALA A 25 16.66 6.98 2.77
CA ALA A 25 17.91 6.89 2.01
C ALA A 25 17.97 8.00 0.94
N SER A 26 19.01 8.82 0.99
CA SER A 26 19.23 9.90 0.03
C SER A 26 19.89 9.35 -1.25
N PRO A 27 19.76 10.04 -2.40
CA PRO A 27 20.48 9.65 -3.63
C PRO A 27 22.00 9.53 -3.46
N ALA A 28 22.59 10.28 -2.52
CA ALA A 28 24.02 10.21 -2.21
C ALA A 28 24.41 8.89 -1.50
N ASP A 29 23.50 8.31 -0.72
CA ASP A 29 23.74 7.05 -0.01
C ASP A 29 23.77 5.86 -0.99
N PHE A 30 22.92 5.89 -2.01
CA PHE A 30 22.92 4.89 -3.10
C PHE A 30 24.21 4.91 -3.91
N GLU A 31 24.70 6.10 -4.28
CA GLU A 31 25.98 6.23 -5.01
C GLU A 31 27.17 5.77 -4.15
N SER A 32 27.11 5.99 -2.84
CA SER A 32 28.13 5.50 -1.90
C SER A 32 28.18 3.96 -1.85
N CYS A 33 27.05 3.27 -1.94
CA CYS A 33 27.05 1.80 -2.04
C CYS A 33 27.53 1.31 -3.41
N ARG A 34 27.25 2.07 -4.48
CA ARG A 34 27.55 1.66 -5.86
C ARG A 34 29.05 1.57 -6.17
N VAL A 35 29.86 2.41 -5.52
CA VAL A 35 31.33 2.44 -5.67
C VAL A 35 32.06 1.32 -4.92
N ILE A 36 31.34 0.47 -4.18
CA ILE A 36 31.93 -0.70 -3.50
C ILE A 36 32.26 -1.78 -4.54
N ASN A 37 33.55 -2.12 -4.64
CA ASN A 37 34.05 -3.11 -5.62
C ASN A 37 33.67 -4.56 -5.26
N GLU A 38 33.55 -4.89 -3.98
CA GLU A 38 33.20 -6.24 -3.54
C GLU A 38 31.69 -6.46 -3.64
N THR A 39 31.29 -7.49 -4.40
CA THR A 39 29.88 -7.74 -4.74
C THR A 39 29.02 -7.98 -3.49
N GLN A 40 29.51 -8.78 -2.54
CA GLN A 40 28.77 -9.09 -1.32
C GLN A 40 28.62 -7.85 -0.44
N ALA A 41 29.70 -7.09 -0.24
CA ALA A 41 29.67 -5.84 0.52
C ALA A 41 28.76 -4.78 -0.11
N ARG A 42 28.74 -4.67 -1.45
CA ARG A 42 27.83 -3.79 -2.19
C ARG A 42 26.37 -4.18 -1.98
N LEU A 43 26.06 -5.48 -2.08
CA LEU A 43 24.72 -5.99 -1.85
C LEU A 43 24.26 -5.74 -0.41
N ASP A 44 25.13 -5.95 0.57
CA ASP A 44 24.79 -5.74 1.97
C ASP A 44 24.64 -4.25 2.32
N CYS A 45 25.40 -3.36 1.66
CA CYS A 45 25.21 -1.91 1.73
C CYS A 45 23.82 -1.51 1.18
N LEU A 46 23.50 -1.94 -0.04
CA LEU A 46 22.21 -1.63 -0.67
C LEU A 46 21.04 -2.16 0.16
N LYS A 47 21.14 -3.40 0.67
CA LYS A 47 20.12 -3.99 1.56
C LYS A 47 19.83 -3.12 2.77
N ARG A 48 20.82 -2.49 3.38
CA ARG A 48 20.61 -1.59 4.53
C ARG A 48 19.83 -0.33 4.16
N LEU A 49 20.01 0.19 2.94
CA LEU A 49 19.28 1.36 2.46
C LEU A 49 17.81 1.07 2.16
N VAL A 50 17.51 -0.16 1.72
CA VAL A 50 16.14 -0.56 1.35
C VAL A 50 15.42 -1.36 2.45
N SER A 51 16.12 -1.79 3.51
CA SER A 51 15.50 -2.41 4.66
C SER A 51 14.93 -1.33 5.57
N PRO A 52 13.62 -1.32 5.85
CA PRO A 52 13.08 -0.44 6.88
C PRO A 52 13.76 -0.78 8.21
N ALA A 53 14.08 0.26 9.01
CA ALA A 53 14.52 0.07 10.39
C ALA A 53 13.54 -0.86 11.11
N PRO A 54 14.00 -1.72 12.04
CA PRO A 54 13.11 -2.59 12.79
C PRO A 54 12.13 -1.74 13.59
N SER A 55 10.92 -1.56 13.03
CA SER A 55 9.78 -1.02 13.73
C SER A 55 9.50 -1.92 14.93
N LYS A 56 9.31 -1.29 16.10
CA LYS A 56 8.86 -1.90 17.36
C LYS A 56 7.84 -3.03 17.10
N PRO A 57 7.87 -4.17 17.81
CA PRO A 57 7.00 -5.31 17.50
C PRO A 57 5.53 -4.89 17.63
N THR A 58 4.87 -4.71 16.48
CA THR A 58 3.44 -4.44 16.37
C THR A 58 2.75 -5.77 16.14
N ALA A 59 2.13 -6.31 17.20
CA ALA A 59 1.05 -7.30 17.18
C ALA A 59 1.29 -8.59 16.32
N PRO A 60 0.39 -9.59 16.34
CA PRO A 60 0.57 -10.82 15.58
C PRO A 60 0.71 -10.51 14.08
N SER A 61 1.62 -11.23 13.42
CA SER A 61 2.02 -11.08 12.01
C SER A 61 0.82 -10.86 11.07
N GLU A 62 0.61 -9.63 10.59
CA GLU A 62 -0.28 -9.32 9.45
C GLU A 62 0.19 -10.00 8.15
N LEU A 63 1.39 -10.60 8.11
CA LEU A 63 1.94 -11.27 6.92
C LEU A 63 1.24 -12.58 6.54
N ASP A 64 0.55 -13.25 7.46
CA ASP A 64 -0.12 -14.51 7.16
C ASP A 64 -1.55 -14.30 6.61
N SER A 65 -1.99 -13.04 6.50
CA SER A 65 -3.25 -12.72 5.87
C SER A 65 -3.15 -12.96 4.35
N PRO A 66 -4.13 -13.64 3.73
CA PRO A 66 -4.23 -13.68 2.28
C PRO A 66 -4.38 -12.29 1.64
N TRP A 67 -4.75 -11.30 2.45
CA TRP A 67 -4.91 -9.88 2.13
C TRP A 67 -4.06 -9.03 3.08
N PRO A 68 -2.73 -8.96 2.89
CA PRO A 68 -1.87 -8.18 3.76
C PRO A 68 -2.25 -6.69 3.75
N LEU A 69 -2.24 -6.07 4.93
CA LEU A 69 -2.35 -4.62 5.06
C LEU A 69 -1.00 -3.99 4.69
N VAL A 70 -1.01 -3.07 3.73
CA VAL A 70 0.17 -2.38 3.22
C VAL A 70 0.04 -0.90 3.52
N ARG A 71 1.11 -0.31 4.05
CA ARG A 71 1.26 1.12 4.28
C ARG A 71 2.39 1.65 3.40
N THR A 72 2.05 2.51 2.45
CA THR A 72 3.01 3.11 1.52
C THR A 72 3.23 4.58 1.89
N PRO A 73 4.45 4.98 2.29
CA PRO A 73 4.78 6.37 2.53
C PRO A 73 4.50 7.22 1.29
N ARG A 74 3.86 8.38 1.48
CA ARG A 74 3.68 9.37 0.41
C ARG A 74 4.79 10.42 0.48
N PRO A 75 5.24 10.96 -0.68
CA PRO A 75 6.19 12.07 -0.68
C PRO A 75 5.57 13.32 -0.04
N GLY A 76 6.41 14.22 0.46
CA GLY A 76 5.98 15.50 1.01
C GLY A 76 5.34 15.44 2.40
N GLY A 77 5.53 14.35 3.15
CA GLY A 77 5.03 14.22 4.53
C GLY A 77 3.52 14.00 4.64
N ALA A 78 2.84 13.77 3.51
CA ALA A 78 1.45 13.36 3.51
C ALA A 78 1.29 12.01 4.25
N PRO A 79 0.12 11.75 4.86
CA PRO A 79 -0.16 10.45 5.49
C PRO A 79 0.16 9.30 4.54
N SER A 80 0.57 8.16 5.07
CA SER A 80 0.80 6.97 4.22
C SER A 80 -0.50 6.55 3.52
N ALA A 81 -0.39 6.09 2.28
CA ALA A 81 -1.48 5.37 1.63
C ALA A 81 -1.63 4.01 2.33
N ILE A 82 -2.87 3.60 2.61
CA ILE A 82 -3.17 2.35 3.31
C ILE A 82 -4.07 1.51 2.42
N ALA A 83 -3.72 0.25 2.22
CA ALA A 83 -4.43 -0.68 1.36
C ALA A 83 -4.37 -2.11 1.89
N VAL A 84 -5.31 -2.95 1.45
CA VAL A 84 -5.15 -4.41 1.46
C VAL A 84 -5.11 -4.89 0.01
N MET A 85 -4.34 -5.94 -0.26
CA MET A 85 -4.18 -6.43 -1.63
C MET A 85 -4.17 -7.95 -1.68
N ARG A 86 -4.74 -8.49 -2.75
CA ARG A 86 -4.68 -9.91 -3.08
C ARG A 86 -4.07 -10.10 -4.45
N THR A 87 -3.05 -10.94 -4.52
CA THR A 87 -2.48 -11.41 -5.80
C THR A 87 -3.45 -12.40 -6.46
N PRO A 88 -3.49 -12.44 -7.79
CA PRO A 88 -4.33 -13.40 -8.48
C PRO A 88 -3.78 -14.83 -8.36
N ASP A 89 -4.58 -15.81 -8.73
CA ASP A 89 -4.13 -17.17 -8.97
C ASP A 89 -3.20 -17.19 -10.19
N THR A 90 -1.90 -17.37 -9.97
CA THR A 90 -0.86 -17.27 -11.00
C THR A 90 -0.89 -18.40 -12.02
N LEU A 91 -1.60 -19.50 -11.75
CA LEU A 91 -1.78 -20.60 -12.71
C LEU A 91 -2.97 -20.34 -13.64
N ARG A 92 -3.88 -19.44 -13.27
CA ARG A 92 -5.13 -19.14 -13.98
C ARG A 92 -5.24 -17.69 -14.46
N SER A 93 -4.15 -16.92 -14.36
CA SER A 93 -4.14 -15.49 -14.65
C SER A 93 -2.96 -15.08 -15.51
N ASP A 94 -3.19 -14.10 -16.36
CA ASP A 94 -2.16 -13.47 -17.16
C ASP A 94 -1.16 -12.73 -16.25
N PRO A 95 0.14 -12.72 -16.60
CA PRO A 95 1.17 -12.05 -15.81
C PRO A 95 0.97 -10.53 -15.72
N ASP A 96 0.15 -9.95 -16.59
CA ASP A 96 -0.15 -8.51 -16.58
C ASP A 96 -1.16 -8.10 -15.49
N LEU A 97 -1.86 -9.05 -14.86
CA LEU A 97 -2.72 -8.80 -13.70
C LEU A 97 -1.89 -8.92 -12.41
N ALA A 98 -1.64 -7.80 -11.74
CA ALA A 98 -0.87 -7.81 -10.49
C ALA A 98 -1.74 -8.15 -9.26
N GLY A 99 -3.03 -7.80 -9.28
CA GLY A 99 -3.96 -8.17 -8.21
C GLY A 99 -5.18 -7.27 -8.06
N LEU A 100 -5.92 -7.51 -6.98
CA LEU A 100 -7.04 -6.69 -6.54
C LEU A 100 -6.66 -5.99 -5.25
N MET A 101 -6.80 -4.68 -5.23
CA MET A 101 -6.45 -3.82 -4.10
C MET A 101 -7.71 -3.09 -3.63
N ILE A 102 -7.89 -2.99 -2.32
CA ILE A 102 -8.83 -2.07 -1.71
C ILE A 102 -8.00 -1.09 -0.90
N ARG A 103 -8.20 0.21 -1.09
CA ARG A 103 -7.41 1.24 -0.39
C ARG A 103 -8.29 2.35 0.18
N CYS A 104 -7.77 3.02 1.21
CA CYS A 104 -8.41 4.22 1.76
C CYS A 104 -8.34 5.37 0.75
N ARG A 105 -9.46 6.05 0.53
CA ARG A 105 -9.49 7.31 -0.22
C ARG A 105 -8.93 8.44 0.65
N GLU A 106 -8.45 9.51 0.04
CA GLU A 106 -7.88 10.65 0.76
C GLU A 106 -8.87 11.38 1.67
N LYS A 107 -10.12 11.50 1.23
CA LYS A 107 -11.20 12.13 2.00
C LYS A 107 -11.87 11.12 2.91
N SER A 108 -12.64 10.21 2.31
CA SER A 108 -13.36 9.18 3.06
C SER A 108 -13.77 8.02 2.17
N GLY A 109 -13.95 6.87 2.81
CA GLY A 109 -14.38 5.64 2.18
C GLY A 109 -13.24 4.84 1.55
N LEU A 110 -13.63 3.77 0.88
CA LEU A 110 -12.75 2.83 0.24
C LEU A 110 -12.91 2.91 -1.27
N GLU A 111 -11.83 2.63 -1.98
CA GLU A 111 -11.85 2.44 -3.43
C GLU A 111 -11.26 1.07 -3.78
N VAL A 112 -11.87 0.43 -4.79
CA VAL A 112 -11.44 -0.87 -5.29
C VAL A 112 -10.65 -0.65 -6.58
N VAL A 113 -9.47 -1.25 -6.66
CA VAL A 113 -8.51 -1.02 -7.74
C VAL A 113 -8.00 -2.37 -8.25
N LEU A 114 -8.08 -2.60 -9.55
CA LEU A 114 -7.29 -3.66 -10.20
C LEU A 114 -5.88 -3.14 -10.43
N ALA A 115 -4.90 -3.78 -9.81
CA ALA A 115 -3.49 -3.48 -10.01
C ALA A 115 -2.97 -4.23 -11.25
N LEU A 116 -2.21 -3.52 -12.08
CA LEU A 116 -1.68 -4.02 -13.35
C LEU A 116 -0.16 -3.90 -13.39
N VAL A 117 0.48 -4.80 -14.15
CA VAL A 117 1.92 -4.73 -14.40
C VAL A 117 2.22 -3.77 -15.56
N ARG A 118 1.52 -3.91 -16.69
CA ARG A 118 1.63 -2.96 -17.80
C ARG A 118 0.79 -1.71 -17.54
N PRO A 119 1.36 -0.50 -17.64
CA PRO A 119 0.61 0.74 -17.45
C PRO A 119 -0.28 1.04 -18.66
N PHE A 120 -1.48 1.53 -18.39
CA PHE A 120 -2.32 2.20 -19.39
C PHE A 120 -2.06 3.71 -19.42
N PRO A 121 -2.43 4.40 -20.52
CA PRO A 121 -2.42 5.85 -20.54
C PRO A 121 -3.20 6.43 -19.33
N PRO A 122 -2.61 7.37 -18.56
CA PRO A 122 -3.27 7.96 -17.40
C PRO A 122 -4.65 8.53 -17.75
N ARG A 123 -5.61 8.42 -16.83
CA ARG A 123 -6.98 8.95 -16.99
C ARG A 123 -7.76 8.40 -18.19
N SER A 124 -7.29 7.32 -18.82
CA SER A 124 -8.08 6.58 -19.81
C SER A 124 -9.12 5.69 -19.12
N LYS A 125 -10.16 5.27 -19.85
CA LYS A 125 -11.18 4.35 -19.34
C LYS A 125 -11.05 2.98 -20.00
N LYS A 126 -11.28 1.92 -19.24
CA LYS A 126 -11.25 0.52 -19.71
C LYS A 126 -12.55 -0.19 -19.37
N ASP A 127 -13.02 -1.03 -20.29
CA ASP A 127 -14.10 -1.94 -20.01
C ASP A 127 -13.54 -3.14 -19.23
N VAL A 128 -14.05 -3.34 -18.02
CA VAL A 128 -13.68 -4.43 -17.13
C VAL A 128 -14.89 -5.31 -16.92
N ILE A 129 -14.78 -6.57 -17.33
CA ILE A 129 -15.78 -7.59 -17.06
C ILE A 129 -15.38 -8.31 -15.76
N LEU A 130 -16.32 -8.37 -14.82
CA LEU A 130 -16.17 -9.05 -13.55
C LEU A 130 -17.20 -10.17 -13.48
N THR A 131 -16.74 -11.38 -13.22
CA THR A 131 -17.58 -12.57 -13.10
C THR A 131 -17.41 -13.18 -11.72
N SER A 132 -18.51 -13.35 -11.00
CA SER A 132 -18.57 -14.11 -9.76
C SER A 132 -19.65 -15.18 -9.86
N GLY A 133 -19.25 -16.45 -9.75
CA GLY A 133 -20.15 -17.57 -10.00
C GLY A 133 -20.76 -17.47 -11.41
N THR A 134 -22.08 -17.33 -11.48
CA THR A 134 -22.81 -17.16 -12.75
C THR A 134 -23.15 -15.70 -13.07
N ALA A 135 -22.86 -14.76 -12.16
CA ALA A 135 -23.15 -13.35 -12.33
C ALA A 135 -21.98 -12.66 -13.04
N GLU A 136 -22.28 -11.93 -14.11
CA GLU A 136 -21.32 -11.13 -14.86
C GLU A 136 -21.75 -9.67 -14.87
N SER A 137 -20.78 -8.76 -14.76
CA SER A 137 -21.00 -7.32 -14.88
C SER A 137 -19.88 -6.69 -15.69
N THR A 138 -20.23 -5.74 -16.56
CA THR A 138 -19.26 -4.92 -17.30
C THR A 138 -19.23 -3.53 -16.70
N LEU A 139 -18.05 -3.07 -16.32
CA LEU A 139 -17.81 -1.79 -15.67
C LEU A 139 -16.88 -0.94 -16.52
N LYS A 140 -17.09 0.39 -16.51
CA LYS A 140 -16.13 1.34 -17.07
C LYS A 140 -15.19 1.81 -15.96
N ALA A 141 -14.03 1.16 -15.85
CA ALA A 141 -13.01 1.51 -14.87
C ALA A 141 -12.15 2.68 -15.36
N GLU A 142 -11.73 3.53 -14.43
CA GLU A 142 -10.87 4.68 -14.72
C GLU A 142 -9.41 4.37 -14.38
N THR A 143 -8.50 4.72 -15.28
CA THR A 143 -7.07 4.52 -15.05
C THR A 143 -6.56 5.54 -14.04
N SER A 144 -5.93 5.06 -12.98
CA SER A 144 -5.25 5.88 -11.98
C SER A 144 -4.16 6.75 -12.60
N ASP A 145 -3.75 7.80 -11.88
CA ASP A 145 -2.71 8.73 -12.36
C ASP A 145 -1.38 8.04 -12.68
N ALA A 146 -1.06 6.94 -11.99
CA ALA A 146 0.15 6.16 -12.23
C ALA A 146 0.07 5.23 -13.46
N GLY A 147 -1.12 5.06 -14.07
CA GLY A 147 -1.32 4.16 -15.21
C GLY A 147 -1.40 2.67 -14.86
N THR A 148 -0.88 2.25 -13.69
CA THR A 148 -0.78 0.83 -13.26
C THR A 148 -1.94 0.35 -12.40
N GLY A 149 -3.04 1.09 -12.40
CA GLY A 149 -4.23 0.73 -11.63
C GLY A 149 -5.51 1.18 -12.32
N LEU A 150 -6.53 0.32 -12.32
CA LEU A 150 -7.87 0.64 -12.77
C LEU A 150 -8.81 0.75 -11.57
N VAL A 151 -9.29 1.96 -11.30
CA VAL A 151 -10.27 2.23 -10.25
C VAL A 151 -11.63 1.75 -10.73
N LEU A 152 -12.19 0.77 -10.02
CA LEU A 152 -13.47 0.17 -10.34
C LEU A 152 -14.60 1.05 -9.77
N PRO A 153 -15.67 1.32 -10.54
CA PRO A 153 -16.83 2.08 -10.07
C PRO A 153 -17.77 1.19 -9.22
N VAL A 154 -17.22 0.56 -8.19
CA VAL A 154 -17.95 -0.30 -7.24
C VAL A 154 -17.66 0.12 -5.82
N ASP A 155 -18.62 -0.12 -4.94
CA ASP A 155 -18.45 0.12 -3.51
C ASP A 155 -17.76 -1.10 -2.84
N ALA A 156 -16.90 -0.86 -1.85
CA ALA A 156 -16.22 -1.93 -1.13
C ALA A 156 -17.19 -2.82 -0.30
N THR A 157 -18.42 -2.38 -0.07
CA THR A 157 -19.49 -3.21 0.51
C THR A 157 -19.84 -4.43 -0.34
N MET A 158 -19.44 -4.46 -1.62
CA MET A 158 -19.58 -5.64 -2.49
C MET A 158 -19.00 -6.91 -1.86
N PHE A 159 -17.94 -6.78 -1.06
CA PHE A 159 -17.25 -7.87 -0.37
C PHE A 159 -17.83 -8.23 1.01
N THR A 160 -18.68 -7.40 1.60
CA THR A 160 -19.18 -7.60 2.99
C THR A 160 -20.68 -7.82 3.07
N THR A 161 -21.45 -7.17 2.19
CA THR A 161 -22.92 -7.28 2.11
C THR A 161 -23.43 -7.48 0.69
N GLY A 162 -22.58 -7.28 -0.32
CA GLY A 162 -22.94 -7.45 -1.73
C GLY A 162 -22.66 -8.86 -2.28
N PRO A 163 -22.75 -9.02 -3.61
CA PRO A 163 -22.69 -10.33 -4.27
C PRO A 163 -21.33 -11.02 -4.16
N TRP A 164 -20.26 -10.31 -3.84
CA TRP A 164 -18.92 -10.90 -3.70
C TRP A 164 -18.65 -11.46 -2.31
N LYS A 165 -19.52 -11.19 -1.33
CA LYS A 165 -19.36 -11.63 0.05
C LYS A 165 -19.25 -13.16 0.18
N GLU A 166 -20.13 -13.89 -0.50
CA GLU A 166 -20.18 -15.36 -0.45
C GLU A 166 -19.41 -16.00 -1.62
N SER A 167 -18.71 -15.18 -2.40
CA SER A 167 -17.97 -15.63 -3.58
C SER A 167 -16.60 -16.14 -3.18
N GLN A 168 -16.18 -17.28 -3.75
CA GLN A 168 -14.84 -17.82 -3.49
C GLN A 168 -13.75 -17.09 -4.28
N GLU A 169 -14.10 -16.62 -5.47
CA GLU A 169 -13.19 -15.96 -6.40
C GLU A 169 -13.92 -14.95 -7.27
N LEU A 170 -13.16 -14.04 -7.86
CA LEU A 170 -13.60 -13.08 -8.85
C LEU A 170 -12.78 -13.27 -10.12
N ALA A 171 -13.42 -13.68 -11.21
CA ALA A 171 -12.78 -13.65 -12.52
C ALA A 171 -12.87 -12.24 -13.11
N VAL A 172 -11.77 -11.82 -13.73
CA VAL A 172 -11.57 -10.48 -14.26
C VAL A 172 -11.15 -10.59 -15.71
N ARG A 173 -11.73 -9.75 -16.57
CA ARG A 173 -11.24 -9.51 -17.93
C ARG A 173 -11.22 -8.02 -18.20
N VAL A 174 -10.05 -7.48 -18.47
CA VAL A 174 -9.86 -6.10 -18.93
C VAL A 174 -9.79 -6.13 -20.45
N ARG A 175 -10.67 -5.39 -21.12
CA ARG A 175 -10.63 -5.24 -22.57
C ARG A 175 -9.53 -4.28 -22.98
N ASP A 176 -8.69 -4.71 -23.91
CA ASP A 176 -7.64 -3.86 -24.45
C ASP A 176 -7.34 -4.16 -25.94
N PRO A 177 -7.15 -3.13 -26.79
CA PRO A 177 -6.84 -3.34 -28.20
C PRO A 177 -5.54 -4.11 -28.46
N GLU A 178 -4.56 -4.06 -27.55
CA GLU A 178 -3.30 -4.79 -27.68
C GLU A 178 -3.40 -6.23 -27.17
N GLY A 179 -4.53 -6.60 -26.55
CA GLY A 179 -4.80 -7.92 -26.00
C GLY A 179 -5.44 -7.83 -24.63
N ASP A 180 -6.57 -8.53 -24.45
CA ASP A 180 -7.26 -8.59 -23.16
C ASP A 180 -6.35 -9.15 -22.05
N ILE A 181 -6.49 -8.60 -20.85
CA ILE A 181 -5.86 -9.13 -19.63
C ILE A 181 -6.91 -9.89 -18.85
N GLN A 182 -6.64 -11.15 -18.51
CA GLN A 182 -7.55 -12.04 -17.83
C GLN A 182 -6.93 -12.62 -16.56
N GLY A 183 -7.76 -12.89 -15.55
CA GLY A 183 -7.30 -13.61 -14.38
C GLY A 183 -8.37 -13.84 -13.34
N VAL A 184 -7.98 -14.53 -12.27
CA VAL A 184 -8.85 -14.94 -11.19
C VAL A 184 -8.25 -14.52 -9.87
N VAL A 185 -9.01 -13.78 -9.08
CA VAL A 185 -8.60 -13.31 -7.75
C VAL A 185 -9.38 -14.06 -6.68
N PRO A 186 -8.72 -14.84 -5.81
CA PRO A 186 -9.40 -15.49 -4.69
C PRO A 186 -9.93 -14.45 -3.70
N LEU A 187 -11.17 -14.61 -3.23
CA LEU A 187 -11.82 -13.64 -2.34
C LEU A 187 -11.83 -14.07 -0.86
N ALA A 188 -11.32 -15.26 -0.55
CA ALA A 188 -11.18 -15.73 0.83
C ALA A 188 -10.45 -14.70 1.70
N GLY A 189 -11.05 -14.33 2.84
CA GLY A 189 -10.51 -13.35 3.79
C GLY A 189 -10.79 -11.88 3.47
N ALA A 190 -11.40 -11.56 2.32
CA ALA A 190 -11.59 -10.16 1.87
C ALA A 190 -12.45 -9.34 2.85
N ALA A 191 -13.55 -9.91 3.34
CA ALA A 191 -14.45 -9.21 4.26
C ALA A 191 -13.74 -8.81 5.57
N GLN A 192 -12.92 -9.72 6.13
CA GLN A 192 -12.14 -9.44 7.34
C GLN A 192 -11.06 -8.39 7.07
N ALA A 193 -10.36 -8.51 5.93
CA ALA A 193 -9.34 -7.54 5.53
C ALA A 193 -9.91 -6.13 5.33
N ILE A 194 -11.12 -6.01 4.76
CA ILE A 194 -11.81 -4.73 4.60
C ILE A 194 -12.22 -4.13 5.94
N ALA A 195 -12.63 -4.95 6.92
CA ALA A 195 -12.89 -4.46 8.27
C ALA A 195 -11.61 -3.88 8.93
N VAL A 196 -10.48 -4.59 8.81
CA VAL A 196 -9.17 -4.12 9.30
C VAL A 196 -8.73 -2.84 8.58
N LEU A 197 -8.89 -2.79 7.25
CA LEU A 197 -8.58 -1.61 6.45
C LEU A 197 -9.43 -0.41 6.86
N SER A 198 -10.75 -0.61 7.01
CA SER A 198 -11.69 0.46 7.38
C SER A 198 -11.33 1.08 8.72
N ALA A 199 -10.95 0.25 9.71
CA ALA A 199 -10.48 0.72 11.01
C ALA A 199 -9.11 1.45 10.95
N SER A 200 -8.35 1.26 9.86
CA SER A 200 -7.05 1.89 9.64
C SER A 200 -7.13 3.17 8.81
N CYS A 201 -8.25 3.45 8.15
CA CYS A 201 -8.41 4.63 7.31
C CYS A 201 -8.48 5.93 8.13
N PRO A 202 -7.97 7.05 7.60
CA PRO A 202 -8.11 8.34 8.26
C PRO A 202 -9.60 8.72 8.38
N PRO A 203 -10.00 9.39 9.48
CA PRO A 203 -11.33 9.97 9.59
C PRO A 203 -11.50 11.06 8.51
N GLY A 204 -12.67 11.06 7.87
CA GLY A 204 -13.02 12.03 6.82
C GLY A 204 -13.51 13.37 7.33
#